data_AF-A0A920NQC6-F1
#
_entry.id   AF-A0A920NQC6-F1
#
_cell.length_a   1.000
_cell.length_b   1.000
_cell.length_c   1.000
_cell.angle_alpha   90.00
_cell.angle_beta   90.00
_cell.angle_gamma   90.00
#
_symmetry.space_group_name_H-M   'P 1'
#
loop_
_entity.id
_entity.type
_entity.pdbx_description
1 polymer ?
#
loop_
_entity_poly.entity_id
_entity_poly.type
_entity_poly.pdbx_seq_one_letter_code
_entity_poly.pdbx_strand_id
1 'polypeptide(L)'
;MRLLSAISYQFSRSTWDHTVCFSAEKSSFVNGPIFGVANETRYNKLDIRFGSHFSDKVTVFSGGFGIRLGILDLHYGIQVGSQHLGIPQMIDLSLRLP
;
A
#
# COMPACT_ATOMS: atom_id res chain seq x y z
N MET A 1 22.69 -10.65 -0.70
CA MET A 1 22.31 -10.04 0.59
C MET A 1 21.19 -9.04 0.35
N ARG A 2 20.18 -8.99 1.24
CA ARG A 2 19.03 -8.07 1.14
C ARG A 2 18.96 -7.26 2.42
N LEU A 3 18.86 -5.94 2.29
CA LEU A 3 18.69 -4.99 3.38
C LEU A 3 17.39 -4.22 3.14
N LEU A 4 16.59 -4.08 4.18
CA LEU A 4 15.30 -3.40 4.18
C LEU A 4 15.25 -2.44 5.35
N SER A 5 14.82 -1.21 5.12
CA SER A 5 14.51 -0.25 6.17
C SER A 5 13.19 0.44 5.84
N ALA A 6 12.40 0.72 6.86
CA ALA A 6 11.16 1.47 6.71
C ALA A 6 10.90 2.30 7.96
N ILE A 7 10.25 3.44 7.77
CA ILE A 7 9.76 4.32 8.81
C ILE A 7 8.30 4.63 8.53
N SER A 8 7.47 4.56 9.57
CA SER A 8 6.05 4.86 9.49
C SER A 8 5.68 5.91 10.52
N TYR A 9 4.89 6.90 10.11
CA TYR A 9 4.33 7.91 10.99
C TYR A 9 2.81 7.83 10.93
N GLN A 10 2.19 7.59 12.09
CA GLN A 10 0.75 7.50 12.23
C GLN A 10 0.22 8.71 13.00
N PHE A 11 -0.73 9.41 12.40
CA PHE A 11 -1.51 10.46 13.01
C PHE A 11 -2.93 9.95 13.25
N SER A 12 -3.31 9.78 14.51
CA SER A 12 -4.63 9.27 14.90
C SER A 12 -5.44 10.36 15.58
N ARG A 13 -6.67 10.56 15.10
CA ARG A 13 -7.73 11.38 15.70
C ARG A 13 -8.99 10.52 15.80
N SER A 14 -9.92 10.92 16.68
CA SER A 14 -11.09 10.10 17.08
C SER A 14 -11.85 9.39 15.94
N THR A 15 -11.95 9.97 14.76
CA THR A 15 -12.64 9.39 13.60
C THR A 15 -11.76 9.27 12.36
N TRP A 16 -10.51 9.69 12.44
CA TRP A 16 -9.60 9.85 11.32
C TRP A 16 -8.20 9.38 11.69
N ASP A 17 -7.72 8.33 11.02
CA ASP A 17 -6.35 7.88 11.11
C ASP A 17 -5.66 8.10 9.77
N HIS A 18 -4.44 8.62 9.82
CA HIS A 18 -3.61 8.84 8.65
C HIS A 18 -2.21 8.30 8.91
N THR A 19 -1.73 7.42 8.05
CA THR A 19 -0.40 6.80 8.16
C THR A 19 0.39 7.07 6.91
N VAL A 20 1.62 7.56 7.09
CA VAL A 20 2.60 7.73 6.00
C VAL A 20 3.76 6.80 6.27
N CYS A 21 4.12 5.99 5.29
CA CYS A 21 5.25 5.06 5.37
C CYS A 21 6.26 5.39 4.28
N PHE A 22 7.53 5.40 4.65
CA PHE A 22 8.66 5.47 3.73
C PHE A 22 9.48 4.20 3.90
N SER A 23 9.90 3.60 2.80
CA SER A 23 10.68 2.37 2.79
C SER A 23 11.83 2.49 1.79
N ALA A 24 12.95 1.84 2.12
CA ALA A 24 14.09 1.68 1.26
C ALA A 24 14.56 0.23 1.34
N GLU A 25 14.76 -0.38 0.18
CA GLU A 25 15.29 -1.73 0.05
C GLU A 25 16.54 -1.70 -0.82
N LYS A 26 17.57 -2.44 -0.43
CA LYS A 26 18.72 -2.74 -1.27
C LYS A 26 18.91 -4.25 -1.31
N SER A 27 18.85 -4.83 -2.51
CA SER A 27 18.91 -6.28 -2.68
C SER A 27 19.91 -6.62 -3.78
N SER A 28 20.60 -7.74 -3.65
CA SER A 28 21.48 -8.28 -4.70
C SER A 28 20.73 -8.86 -5.90
N PHE A 29 19.40 -9.01 -5.79
CA PHE A 29 18.55 -9.57 -6.85
C PHE A 29 17.99 -8.52 -7.81
N VAL A 30 18.07 -7.24 -7.44
CA VAL A 30 17.65 -6.10 -8.26
C VAL A 30 18.82 -5.16 -8.43
N ASN A 31 19.03 -4.66 -9.65
CA ASN A 31 20.01 -3.61 -9.89
C ASN A 31 19.44 -2.30 -9.35
N GLY A 32 19.99 -1.84 -8.23
CA GLY A 32 19.65 -0.54 -7.64
C GLY A 32 18.88 -0.62 -6.31
N PRO A 33 18.84 0.48 -5.55
CA PRO A 33 17.94 0.62 -4.42
C PRO A 33 16.48 0.72 -4.91
N ILE A 34 15.54 0.20 -4.11
CA ILE A 34 14.11 0.40 -4.27
C ILE A 34 13.65 1.34 -3.16
N PHE A 35 12.96 2.41 -3.51
CA PHE A 35 12.31 3.32 -2.58
C PHE A 35 10.80 3.15 -2.65
N GLY A 36 10.12 3.18 -1.53
CA GLY A 36 8.67 3.09 -1.46
C GLY A 36 8.09 4.18 -0.58
N VAL A 37 7.00 4.78 -1.02
CA VAL A 37 6.18 5.71 -0.24
C VAL A 37 4.77 5.15 -0.21
N ALA A 38 4.17 5.04 0.97
CA ALA A 38 2.79 4.63 1.11
C ALA A 38 2.02 5.57 2.01
N ASN A 39 0.76 5.75 1.70
CA ASN A 39 -0.18 6.56 2.44
C ASN A 39 -1.45 5.75 2.69
N GLU A 40 -1.90 5.70 3.93
CA GLU A 40 -3.17 5.10 4.30
C GLU A 40 -3.98 6.11 5.09
N THR A 41 -5.19 6.39 4.62
CA THR A 41 -6.15 7.23 5.30
C THR A 41 -7.38 6.41 5.64
N ARG A 42 -7.69 6.31 6.93
CA ARG A 42 -8.89 5.66 7.45
C ARG A 42 -9.81 6.70 8.02
N TYR A 43 -11.07 6.67 7.60
CA TYR A 43 -12.12 7.50 8.13
C TYR A 43 -13.34 6.64 8.45
N ASN A 44 -13.57 6.42 9.75
CA ASN A 44 -14.65 5.57 10.26
C ASN A 44 -14.64 4.16 9.62
N LYS A 45 -15.50 3.91 8.64
CA LYS A 45 -15.64 2.62 7.93
C LYS A 45 -14.93 2.59 6.57
N LEU A 46 -14.43 3.72 6.11
CA LEU A 46 -13.73 3.87 4.83
C LEU A 46 -12.22 3.82 5.08
N ASP A 47 -11.48 3.09 4.25
CA ASP A 47 -10.04 3.26 4.12
C ASP A 47 -9.66 3.56 2.68
N ILE A 48 -8.62 4.36 2.50
CA ILE A 48 -8.05 4.72 1.21
C ILE A 48 -6.55 4.54 1.33
N ARG A 49 -5.97 3.85 0.35
CA ARG A 49 -4.55 3.49 0.33
C ARG A 49 -3.95 3.94 -0.98
N PHE A 50 -2.79 4.59 -0.90
CA PHE A 50 -1.97 4.92 -2.05
C PHE A 50 -0.54 4.49 -1.76
N GLY A 51 0.15 4.04 -2.79
CA GLY A 51 1.53 3.62 -2.68
C GLY A 51 2.28 3.89 -3.97
N SER A 52 3.56 4.14 -3.86
CA SER A 52 4.47 4.22 -4.98
C SER A 52 5.77 3.53 -4.62
N HIS A 53 6.30 2.78 -5.57
CA HIS A 53 7.57 2.09 -5.47
C HIS A 53 8.42 2.48 -6.68
N PHE A 54 9.64 2.92 -6.42
CA PHE A 54 10.60 3.38 -7.42
C PHE A 54 11.84 2.50 -7.34
N SER A 55 12.25 1.96 -8.46
CA SER A 55 13.49 1.20 -8.65
C SER A 55 14.14 1.69 -9.94
N ASP A 56 15.45 1.47 -10.11
CA ASP A 56 16.23 1.97 -11.26
C ASP A 56 15.60 1.66 -12.63
N LYS A 57 14.85 0.55 -12.74
CA LYS A 57 14.20 0.13 -13.99
C LYS A 57 12.66 0.19 -13.96
N VAL A 58 12.08 0.33 -12.77
CA VAL A 58 10.67 0.04 -12.55
C VAL A 58 10.06 1.06 -11.60
N THR A 59 9.04 1.75 -12.06
CA THR A 59 8.18 2.58 -11.23
C THR A 59 6.80 1.95 -11.16
N VAL A 60 6.27 1.81 -9.95
CA VAL A 60 4.95 1.22 -9.68
C VAL A 60 4.15 2.19 -8.83
N PHE A 61 2.92 2.46 -9.22
CA PHE A 61 1.93 3.18 -8.45
C PHE A 61 0.80 2.23 -8.08
N SER A 62 0.35 2.27 -6.84
CA SER A 62 -0.78 1.50 -6.34
C SER A 62 -1.78 2.43 -5.67
N GLY A 63 -3.06 2.11 -5.83
CA GLY A 63 -4.15 2.82 -5.20
C GLY A 63 -5.25 1.85 -4.84
N GLY A 64 -6.01 2.15 -3.80
CA GLY A 64 -7.11 1.30 -3.38
C GLY A 64 -8.00 1.98 -2.37
N PHE A 65 -9.17 1.39 -2.17
CA PHE A 65 -10.09 1.79 -1.12
C PHE A 65 -10.69 0.54 -0.47
N GLY A 66 -11.20 0.72 0.73
CA GLY A 66 -11.88 -0.32 1.46
C GLY A 66 -13.06 0.22 2.26
N ILE A 67 -14.05 -0.64 2.45
CA ILE A 67 -15.27 -0.34 3.17
C ILE A 67 -15.54 -1.45 4.18
N ARG A 68 -15.79 -1.04 5.42
CA ARG A 68 -16.12 -1.91 6.54
C ARG A 68 -17.63 -1.93 6.81
N LEU A 69 -18.25 -3.07 6.57
CA LEU A 69 -19.68 -3.33 6.72
C LEU A 69 -19.93 -4.31 7.89
N GLY A 70 -19.50 -3.91 9.09
CA GLY A 70 -19.70 -4.69 10.31
C GLY A 70 -18.77 -5.90 10.39
N ILE A 71 -19.26 -7.08 10.01
CA ILE A 71 -18.48 -8.32 9.94
C ILE A 71 -17.81 -8.54 8.59
N LEU A 72 -18.15 -7.74 7.58
CA LEU A 72 -17.63 -7.84 6.22
C LEU A 72 -16.72 -6.67 5.91
N ASP A 73 -15.51 -6.96 5.44
CA ASP A 73 -14.52 -6.00 4.98
C ASP A 73 -14.32 -6.21 3.48
N LEU A 74 -14.59 -5.19 2.67
CA LEU A 74 -14.37 -5.21 1.23
C LEU A 74 -13.20 -4.27 0.92
N HIS A 75 -12.15 -4.76 0.28
CA HIS A 75 -11.06 -3.93 -0.23
C HIS A 75 -10.93 -4.11 -1.74
N TYR A 76 -10.68 -2.99 -2.43
CA TYR A 76 -10.35 -2.96 -3.84
C TYR A 76 -9.03 -2.22 -4.04
N GLY A 77 -8.12 -2.83 -4.79
CA GLY A 77 -6.81 -2.27 -5.09
C GLY A 77 -6.48 -2.39 -6.56
N ILE A 78 -5.77 -1.40 -7.08
CA ILE A 78 -5.19 -1.39 -8.41
C ILE A 78 -3.71 -1.06 -8.29
N GLN A 79 -2.92 -1.60 -9.22
CA GLN A 79 -1.51 -1.27 -9.32
C GLN A 79 -1.12 -1.11 -10.79
N VAL A 80 -0.34 -0.07 -11.09
CA VAL A 80 0.11 0.29 -12.44
C VAL A 80 1.64 0.40 -12.38
N GLY A 81 2.34 -0.38 -13.18
CA GLY A 81 3.80 -0.39 -13.23
C GLY A 81 4.36 -0.13 -14.63
N SER A 82 5.55 0.46 -14.70
CA SER A 82 6.28 0.68 -15.96
C SER A 82 6.80 -0.61 -16.62
N GLN A 83 6.61 -1.76 -15.97
CA GLN A 83 7.00 -3.09 -16.44
C GLN A 83 6.12 -3.61 -17.59
N HIS A 84 5.09 -2.84 -17.98
CA HIS A 84 4.16 -3.18 -19.05
C HIS A 84 3.46 -4.56 -18.87
N LEU A 85 3.28 -4.98 -17.61
CA LEU A 85 2.63 -6.23 -17.20
C LEU A 85 1.09 -6.10 -17.14
N GLY A 86 0.52 -4.99 -17.64
CA GLY A 86 -0.89 -4.63 -17.48
C GLY A 86 -1.18 -3.84 -16.20
N ILE A 87 -2.46 -3.71 -15.88
CA ILE A 87 -2.96 -3.04 -14.67
C ILE A 87 -3.58 -4.11 -13.77
N PRO A 88 -2.79 -4.77 -12.89
CA PRO A 88 -3.33 -5.69 -11.91
C PRO A 88 -4.38 -5.01 -11.02
N GLN A 89 -5.48 -5.73 -10.80
CA GLN A 89 -6.58 -5.36 -9.91
C GLN A 89 -6.78 -6.48 -8.89
N MET A 90 -7.11 -6.13 -7.66
CA MET A 90 -7.35 -7.05 -6.57
C MET A 90 -8.65 -6.66 -5.86
N ILE A 91 -9.52 -7.64 -5.66
CA ILE A 91 -10.69 -7.53 -4.78
C ILE A 91 -10.46 -8.51 -3.65
N ASP A 92 -10.46 -8.00 -2.43
CA ASP A 92 -10.34 -8.79 -1.20
C ASP A 92 -11.64 -8.66 -0.40
N LEU A 93 -12.16 -9.81 0.03
CA LEU A 93 -13.39 -9.90 0.79
C LEU A 93 -13.11 -10.70 2.07
N SER A 94 -13.12 -10.01 3.19
CA SER A 94 -12.77 -10.57 4.49
C SER A 94 -13.99 -10.62 5.40
N LEU A 95 -14.30 -11.79 5.96
CA LEU A 95 -15.38 -11.97 6.92
C LEU A 95 -14.80 -12.22 8.32
N ARG A 96 -15.10 -11.34 9.28
CA ARG A 96 -14.76 -11.55 10.69
C ARG A 96 -15.85 -12.35 11.39
N LEU A 97 -15.49 -13.55 11.83
CA LEU A 97 -16.33 -14.38 12.69
C LEU A 97 -16.10 -14.02 14.17
N PRO A 98 -17.14 -14.08 15.02
CA PRO A 98 -17.05 -13.86 16.47
C PRO A 98 -16.33 -15.00 17.20
#